data_AF-A0A3D2XGN0-F1
#
_entry.id   AF-A0A3D2XGN0-F1
#
_cell.length_a   1.000
_cell.length_b   1.000
_cell.length_c   1.000
_cell.angle_alpha   90.00
_cell.angle_beta   90.00
_cell.angle_gamma   90.00
#
_symmetry.space_group_name_H-M   'P 1'
#
loop_
_entity.id
_entity.type
_entity.pdbx_description
1 polymer ?
#
loop_
_entity_poly.entity_id
_entity_poly.type
_entity_poly.pdbx_seq_one_letter_code
_entity_poly.pdbx_strand_id
1 'polypeptide(L)'
;QNHGASFFSGFLYQKNWHHDFEYTQWMGSEIMQDKTSLAIACPSAVVQQEQNFLLNPAHKDYGKIRLKEVSGFYFDERLFPSMYR
;
A
#
# COMPACT_ATOMS: atom_id res chain seq x y z
N GLN A 1 0.51 -24.45 -18.24
CA GLN A 1 1.58 -24.48 -17.22
C GLN A 1 1.51 -23.15 -16.45
N ASN A 2 0.72 -23.10 -15.37
CA ASN A 2 0.34 -21.85 -14.69
C ASN A 2 1.21 -21.61 -13.45
N HIS A 3 2.42 -21.08 -13.63
CA HIS A 3 3.35 -20.77 -12.52
C HIS A 3 3.44 -19.26 -12.20
N GLY A 4 2.40 -18.49 -12.50
CA GLY A 4 2.48 -17.02 -12.57
C GLY A 4 2.09 -16.23 -11.31
N ALA A 5 2.18 -16.81 -10.10
CA ALA A 5 1.85 -16.08 -8.87
C ALA A 5 3.11 -15.44 -8.25
N SER A 6 3.01 -14.20 -7.79
CA SER A 6 4.08 -13.52 -7.05
C SER A 6 3.81 -13.64 -5.55
N PHE A 7 4.80 -14.08 -4.77
CA PHE A 7 4.67 -14.17 -3.32
C PHE A 7 5.23 -12.91 -2.65
N PHE A 8 4.43 -12.24 -1.83
CA PHE A 8 4.87 -11.05 -1.08
C PHE A 8 4.19 -11.00 0.29
N SER A 9 4.98 -10.84 1.35
CA SER A 9 4.51 -10.70 2.75
C SER A 9 3.47 -11.74 3.19
N GLY A 10 3.61 -13.00 2.77
CA GLY A 10 2.66 -14.07 3.12
C GLY A 10 1.44 -14.18 2.19
N PHE A 11 1.27 -13.28 1.23
CA PHE A 11 0.18 -13.29 0.26
C PHE A 11 0.67 -13.72 -1.12
N LEU A 12 -0.16 -14.51 -1.81
CA LEU A 12 0.02 -14.87 -3.21
C LEU A 12 -0.78 -13.90 -4.07
N TYR A 13 -0.07 -13.10 -4.85
CA TYR A 13 -0.64 -12.20 -5.84
C TYR A 13 -0.76 -12.90 -7.18
N GLN A 14 -1.91 -12.72 -7.83
CA GLN A 14 -2.11 -13.16 -9.20
C GLN A 14 -1.14 -12.46 -10.16
N LYS A 15 -0.89 -13.09 -11.31
CA LYS A 15 -0.10 -12.48 -12.38
C LYS A 15 -0.72 -11.13 -12.77
N ASN A 16 0.11 -10.10 -12.96
CA ASN A 16 -0.33 -8.75 -13.36
C ASN A 16 -1.33 -8.10 -12.39
N TRP A 17 -1.29 -8.43 -11.10
CA TRP A 17 -2.15 -7.84 -10.05
C TRP A 17 -2.19 -6.30 -10.09
N HIS A 18 -1.10 -5.64 -10.45
CA HIS A 18 -0.98 -4.18 -10.49
C HIS A 18 -1.78 -3.52 -11.64
N HIS A 19 -2.32 -4.33 -12.55
CA HIS A 19 -3.25 -3.90 -13.59
C HIS A 19 -4.70 -4.24 -13.27
N ASP A 20 -4.95 -4.95 -12.17
CA ASP A 20 -6.28 -5.42 -11.76
C ASP A 20 -6.72 -4.71 -10.47
N PHE A 21 -7.36 -3.56 -10.65
CA PHE A 21 -7.83 -2.73 -9.55
C PHE A 21 -8.94 -3.43 -8.75
N GLU A 22 -9.84 -4.16 -9.40
CA GLU A 22 -10.93 -4.85 -8.71
C GLU A 22 -10.38 -5.95 -7.79
N TYR A 23 -9.44 -6.76 -8.29
CA TYR A 23 -8.77 -7.79 -7.49
C TYR A 23 -8.02 -7.21 -6.29
N THR A 24 -7.23 -6.16 -6.50
CA THR A 24 -6.43 -5.54 -5.43
C THR A 24 -7.30 -4.85 -4.38
N GLN A 25 -8.39 -4.21 -4.79
CA GLN A 25 -9.38 -3.61 -3.88
C GLN A 25 -10.14 -4.68 -3.09
N TRP A 26 -10.61 -5.73 -3.74
CA TRP A 26 -11.29 -6.85 -3.08
C TRP A 26 -10.37 -7.50 -2.05
N MET A 27 -9.16 -7.89 -2.43
CA MET A 27 -8.19 -8.50 -1.52
C MET A 27 -7.89 -7.58 -0.33
N GLY A 28 -7.60 -6.30 -0.58
CA GLY A 28 -7.33 -5.34 0.48
C GLY A 28 -8.51 -5.18 1.45
N SER A 29 -9.74 -5.20 0.92
CA SER A 29 -10.96 -5.12 1.73
C SER A 29 -11.14 -6.34 2.63
N GLU A 30 -10.95 -7.54 2.09
CA GLU A 30 -11.06 -8.79 2.87
C GLU A 30 -10.05 -8.82 4.02
N ILE A 31 -8.78 -8.47 3.77
CA ILE A 31 -7.76 -8.51 4.83
C ILE A 31 -8.02 -7.43 5.89
N MET A 32 -8.52 -6.25 5.50
CA MET A 32 -8.86 -5.18 6.46
C MET A 32 -10.07 -5.55 7.35
N GLN A 33 -11.04 -6.30 6.83
CA GLN A 33 -12.25 -6.70 7.56
C GLN A 33 -11.97 -7.68 8.71
N ASP A 34 -10.94 -8.50 8.61
CA ASP A 34 -10.55 -9.47 9.65
C ASP A 34 -10.07 -8.77 10.94
N LYS A 35 -9.62 -7.51 10.86
CA LYS A 35 -9.16 -6.69 12.01
C LYS A 35 -8.07 -7.36 12.87
N THR A 36 -7.40 -8.39 12.36
CA THR A 36 -6.33 -9.13 13.02
C THR A 36 -4.97 -8.46 12.84
N SER A 37 -4.80 -7.74 11.73
CA SER A 37 -3.54 -7.08 11.37
C SER A 37 -3.65 -5.56 11.56
N LEU A 38 -2.73 -4.99 12.35
CA LEU A 38 -2.60 -3.54 12.49
C LEU A 38 -2.09 -2.88 11.20
N ALA A 39 -1.14 -3.54 10.54
CA ALA A 39 -0.49 -3.07 9.32
C ALA A 39 -0.30 -4.25 8.36
N ILE A 40 -0.43 -4.00 7.07
CA ILE A 40 -0.15 -4.96 6.00
C ILE A 40 0.90 -4.36 5.08
N ALA A 41 1.98 -5.09 4.83
CA ALA A 41 2.93 -4.76 3.78
C ALA A 41 2.40 -5.26 2.43
N CYS A 42 2.34 -4.39 1.44
CA CYS A 42 1.97 -4.72 0.07
C CYS A 42 3.07 -4.27 -0.91
N PRO A 43 3.23 -4.97 -2.05
CA PRO A 43 4.22 -4.58 -3.04
C PRO A 43 3.87 -3.22 -3.65
N SER A 44 4.88 -2.39 -3.94
CA SER A 44 4.67 -1.17 -4.71
C SER A 44 4.41 -1.52 -6.18
N ALA A 45 3.35 -0.94 -6.75
CA ALA A 45 3.05 -1.09 -8.18
C ALA A 45 3.95 -0.22 -9.07
N VAL A 46 4.65 0.76 -8.49
CA VAL A 46 5.50 1.72 -9.19
C VAL A 46 6.97 1.27 -9.18
N VAL A 47 7.47 0.86 -8.01
CA VAL A 47 8.87 0.47 -7.80
C VAL A 47 8.91 -0.94 -7.22
N GLN A 48 9.30 -1.93 -8.02
CA GLN A 48 9.17 -3.36 -7.66
C GLN A 48 9.94 -3.78 -6.40
N GLN A 49 10.99 -3.04 -6.04
CA GLN A 49 11.83 -3.29 -4.87
C GLN A 49 11.28 -2.64 -3.59
N GLU A 50 10.26 -1.79 -3.71
CA GLU A 50 9.65 -1.07 -2.59
C GLU A 50 8.34 -1.71 -2.13
N GLN A 51 7.94 -1.34 -0.92
CA GLN A 51 6.71 -1.80 -0.30
C GLN A 51 5.92 -0.60 0.24
N ASN A 52 4.60 -0.70 0.14
CA ASN A 52 3.67 0.20 0.78
C ASN A 52 3.09 -0.49 2.03
N PHE A 53 2.54 0.30 2.94
CA PHE A 53 1.89 -0.21 4.15
C PHE A 53 0.45 0.30 4.23
N LEU A 54 -0.49 -0.62 4.41
CA LEU A 54 -1.87 -0.31 4.76
C LEU A 54 -2.04 -0.43 6.27
N LEU A 55 -2.41 0.65 6.93
CA LEU A 55 -2.71 0.66 8.37
C LEU A 55 -4.22 0.47 8.56
N ASN A 56 -4.63 -0.44 9.45
CA ASN A 56 -6.04 -0.75 9.71
C ASN A 56 -6.58 0.08 10.89
N PRO A 57 -7.45 1.09 10.66
CA PRO A 57 -8.00 1.93 11.74
C PRO A 57 -8.89 1.17 12.71
N ALA A 58 -9.46 0.03 12.30
CA ALA A 58 -10.35 -0.78 13.12
C ALA A 58 -9.60 -1.78 14.04
N HIS A 59 -8.27 -1.89 13.91
CA HIS A 59 -7.48 -2.74 14.80
C HIS A 59 -7.35 -2.15 16.20
N LYS A 60 -7.45 -2.97 17.26
CA LYS A 60 -7.41 -2.55 18.67
C LYS A 60 -6.20 -1.69 19.06
N ASP A 61 -5.07 -1.94 18.40
CA ASP A 61 -3.81 -1.23 18.65
C ASP A 61 -3.59 -0.01 17.74
N TYR A 62 -4.53 0.35 16.85
CA TYR A 62 -4.38 1.51 15.98
C TYR A 62 -4.17 2.81 16.78
N GLY A 63 -4.86 2.94 17.91
CA GLY A 63 -4.68 4.04 18.85
C GLY A 63 -3.30 4.13 19.50
N LYS A 64 -2.37 3.20 19.23
CA LYS A 64 -0.95 3.25 19.65
C LYS A 64 -0.04 3.89 18.60
N ILE A 65 -0.50 4.08 17.36
CA ILE A 65 0.27 4.74 16.30
C ILE A 65 0.47 6.21 16.67
N ARG A 66 1.69 6.71 16.53
CA ARG A 66 2.07 8.09 16.83
C ARG A 66 2.82 8.69 15.65
N LEU A 67 2.52 9.94 15.34
CA LEU A 67 3.30 10.75 14.42
C LEU A 67 4.61 11.13 15.13
N LYS A 68 5.74 10.69 14.59
CA LYS A 68 7.06 10.94 15.19
C LYS A 68 7.56 12.35 14.85
N GLU A 69 7.42 12.73 13.59
CA GLU A 69 7.92 13.98 13.06
C GLU A 69 7.05 14.38 11.87
N VAL A 70 6.89 15.69 11.68
CA VAL A 70 6.31 16.27 10.47
C VAL A 70 7.38 17.17 9.87
N SER A 71 7.81 16.84 8.67
CA SER A 71 8.73 17.66 7.90
C SER A 71 8.01 18.29 6.72
N GLY A 72 8.41 19.50 6.35
CA GLY A 72 7.95 20.12 5.12
C GLY A 72 8.45 19.32 3.92
N PHE A 73 7.57 19.01 2.99
CA PHE A 73 7.92 18.45 1.70
C PHE A 73 7.80 19.53 0.63
N TYR A 74 8.88 19.77 -0.11
CA TYR A 74 8.92 20.72 -1.20
C TYR A 74 8.96 19.94 -2.52
N PHE A 75 7.95 20.13 -3.35
CA PHE A 75 7.98 19.60 -4.70
C PHE A 75 9.04 20.35 -5.52
N ASP A 76 9.74 19.62 -6.39
CA ASP A 76 10.57 20.26 -7.40
C ASP A 76 9.66 21.11 -8.32
N GLU A 77 9.98 22.40 -8.48
CA GLU A 77 9.18 23.35 -9.25
C GLU A 77 8.95 22.88 -10.70
N ARG A 78 9.85 22.08 -11.25
CA ARG A 78 9.73 21.51 -12.61
C ARG A 78 8.58 20.51 -12.72
N LEU A 79 8.16 19.90 -11.61
CA LEU A 79 7.06 18.92 -11.59
C LEU A 79 5.69 19.61 -11.59
N PHE A 80 5.57 20.83 -11.06
CA PHE A 80 4.29 21.55 -10.96
C PHE A 80 4.39 23.04 -11.34
N PRO A 81 4.76 23.38 -12.60
CA PRO A 81 5.00 24.77 -13.00
C PRO A 81 3.77 25.69 -12.90
N SER A 82 2.56 25.13 -12.95
CA SER A 82 1.30 25.90 -12.87
C SER A 82 0.89 26.28 -11.45
N MET A 83 1.46 25.65 -10.40
CA MET A 83 1.18 26.03 -9.00
C MET A 83 1.92 27.29 -8.55
N TYR A 84 2.92 27.74 -9.30
CA TYR A 84 3.82 28.85 -8.92
C TYR A 84 3.60 30.13 -9.75
N ARG A 85 2.46 30.24 -10.46
CA ARG A 85 2.08 31.42 -11.24
C ARG A 85 0.92 32.16 -10.57
#